data_AF-A0A6P5ZME0-F1
#
_entry.id   AF-A0A6P5ZME0-F1
#
_cell.length_a   1.000
_cell.length_b   1.000
_cell.length_c   1.000
_cell.angle_alpha   90.00
_cell.angle_beta   90.00
_cell.angle_gamma   90.00
#
_symmetry.space_group_name_H-M   'P 1'
#
loop_
_entity.id
_entity.type
_entity.pdbx_description
1 polymer ?
#
loop_
_entity_poly.entity_id
_entity_poly.type
_entity_poly.pdbx_seq_one_letter_code
_entity_poly.pdbx_strand_id
1 'polypeptide(L)'
;MEKKHQGQGASYTYWVREATADAASLPLPKKLTHQDMLSGQSHTATLGSVWNRELLLSVGPLDFSSGKAEIDDVTKCVGDAFLVTVRNKKRVGYTYELTLKIKGEWHLRGERKSVKGHIDIPEVSFGELNDLQMEVKLSEEKDFLQQDKLQIIQDLKLFLQPFREKLFQFEQELKDK
;
A
#
# COMPACT_ATOMS: atom_id res chain seq x y z
N MET A 1 22.20 6.91 66.93
CA MET A 1 22.10 8.04 65.98
C MET A 1 21.40 7.54 64.74
N GLU A 2 20.27 8.17 64.44
CA GLU A 2 19.36 7.89 63.34
C GLU A 2 20.02 8.14 61.97
N LYS A 3 19.65 7.34 60.96
CA LYS A 3 18.98 7.88 59.75
C LYS A 3 18.38 6.76 58.90
N LYS A 4 17.05 6.74 58.82
CA LYS A 4 16.26 6.18 57.71
C LYS A 4 16.64 6.88 56.42
N HIS A 5 16.70 6.15 55.30
CA HIS A 5 16.11 6.64 54.06
C HIS A 5 15.44 5.48 53.30
N GLN A 6 14.17 5.72 53.03
CA GLN A 6 13.23 4.94 52.25
C GLN A 6 13.34 5.41 50.80
N GLY A 7 13.46 4.48 49.85
CA GLY A 7 13.47 4.76 48.42
C GLY A 7 13.15 3.50 47.63
N GLN A 8 11.89 3.37 47.24
CA GLN A 8 11.42 2.35 46.31
C GLN A 8 11.99 2.64 44.92
N GLY A 9 12.61 1.65 44.30
CA GLY A 9 13.01 1.68 42.89
C GLY A 9 13.55 0.30 42.54
N ALA A 10 12.92 -0.38 41.58
CA ALA A 10 13.33 -1.71 41.14
C ALA A 10 14.83 -1.71 40.78
N SER A 11 15.65 -2.45 41.54
CA SER A 11 17.08 -2.57 41.23
C SER A 11 17.23 -3.45 39.99
N TYR A 12 17.55 -2.84 38.85
CA TYR A 12 17.98 -3.57 37.67
C TYR A 12 19.38 -4.14 37.95
N THR A 13 19.47 -5.46 38.15
CA THR A 13 20.75 -6.18 38.18
C THR A 13 21.20 -6.41 36.73
N TYR A 14 22.25 -5.71 36.31
CA TYR A 14 22.89 -5.96 35.01
C TYR A 14 23.88 -7.11 35.15
N TRP A 15 23.75 -8.11 34.28
CA TRP A 15 24.75 -9.14 34.08
C TRP A 15 25.84 -8.59 33.17
N VAL A 16 27.02 -8.33 33.72
CA VAL A 16 28.24 -8.07 32.93
C VAL A 16 28.87 -9.42 32.61
N ARG A 17 28.96 -9.77 31.32
CA ARG A 17 29.77 -10.90 30.86
C ARG A 17 31.17 -10.36 30.59
N GLU A 18 32.18 -10.91 31.26
CA GLU A 18 33.58 -10.65 30.90
C GLU A 18 33.84 -11.17 29.48
N ALA A 19 34.50 -10.35 28.67
CA ALA A 19 34.80 -10.66 27.28
C ALA A 19 35.98 -11.64 27.20
N THR A 20 35.69 -12.92 26.95
CA THR A 20 36.70 -13.85 26.42
C THR A 20 36.97 -13.52 24.96
N ALA A 21 38.26 -13.45 24.60
CA ALA A 21 38.86 -12.79 23.44
C ALA A 21 38.59 -13.41 22.05
N ASP A 22 37.46 -14.10 21.84
CA ASP A 22 37.13 -14.76 20.57
C ASP A 22 35.66 -14.54 20.17
N ALA A 23 35.26 -13.27 20.04
CA ALA A 23 33.97 -12.92 19.45
C ALA A 23 34.14 -11.69 18.55
N ALA A 24 33.63 -11.79 17.32
CA ALA A 24 33.68 -10.72 16.33
C ALA A 24 33.18 -9.39 16.93
N SER A 25 33.97 -8.33 16.76
CA SER A 25 33.67 -7.00 17.30
C SER A 25 32.27 -6.53 16.87
N LEU A 26 31.41 -6.24 17.84
CA LEU A 26 30.07 -5.70 17.58
C LEU A 26 30.21 -4.31 16.92
N PRO A 27 29.40 -4.01 15.88
CA PRO A 27 29.48 -2.73 15.19
C PRO A 27 29.08 -1.59 16.14
N LEU A 28 29.96 -0.59 16.23
CA LEU A 28 29.73 0.59 17.07
C LEU A 28 28.52 1.40 16.57
N PRO A 29 27.63 1.86 17.46
CA PRO A 29 26.51 2.71 17.07
C PRO A 29 27.01 4.05 16.55
N LYS A 30 26.75 4.31 15.26
CA LYS A 30 27.07 5.58 14.59
C LYS A 30 25.96 6.60 14.86
N LYS A 31 26.34 7.83 15.23
CA LYS A 31 25.41 8.97 15.24
C LYS A 31 25.05 9.34 13.80
N LEU A 32 23.78 9.17 13.44
CA LEU A 32 23.24 9.58 12.15
C LEU A 32 23.33 11.12 12.02
N THR A 33 23.93 11.58 10.93
CA THR A 33 24.07 12.99 10.59
C THR A 33 22.82 13.50 9.86
N HIS A 34 22.57 14.82 9.82
CA HIS A 34 21.40 15.40 9.12
C HIS A 34 21.29 14.99 7.63
N GLN A 35 22.40 14.60 7.00
CA GLN A 35 22.42 14.06 5.64
C GLN A 35 21.86 12.61 5.56
N ASP A 36 21.96 11.81 6.61
CA ASP A 36 21.33 10.48 6.67
C ASP A 36 19.80 10.56 6.82
N MET A 37 19.26 11.67 7.36
CA MET A 37 17.82 11.90 7.41
C MET A 37 17.23 12.17 6.03
N LEU A 38 18.00 12.78 5.12
CA LEU A 38 17.59 13.02 3.74
C LEU A 38 17.76 11.78 2.84
N SER A 39 18.64 10.85 3.24
CA SER A 39 18.83 9.56 2.56
C SER A 39 17.88 8.45 3.06
N GLY A 40 17.03 8.74 4.05
CA GLY A 40 16.01 7.82 4.57
C GLY A 40 14.85 7.56 3.61
N GLN A 41 14.80 8.21 2.45
CA GLN A 41 13.69 8.09 1.51
C GLN A 41 13.80 6.91 0.54
N SER A 42 14.81 6.04 0.65
CA SER A 42 14.99 5.01 -0.39
C SER A 42 15.70 3.73 0.03
N HIS A 43 15.50 3.19 1.23
CA HIS A 43 16.02 1.85 1.56
C HIS A 43 15.07 0.99 2.40
N THR A 44 13.82 0.86 1.96
CA THR A 44 13.25 -0.48 1.82
C THR A 44 12.65 -0.53 0.44
N ALA A 45 13.24 -1.32 -0.46
CA ALA A 45 12.44 -1.89 -1.54
C ALA A 45 11.43 -2.80 -0.84
N THR A 46 10.35 -2.18 -0.37
CA THR A 46 9.19 -2.84 0.22
C THR A 46 8.77 -3.84 -0.82
N LEU A 47 9.00 -5.13 -0.56
CA LEU A 47 8.68 -6.23 -1.46
C LEU A 47 7.23 -6.14 -1.96
N GLY A 48 6.34 -5.43 -1.23
CA GLY A 48 4.99 -5.11 -1.69
C GLY A 48 4.84 -3.92 -2.64
N SER A 49 5.63 -2.84 -2.57
CA SER A 49 5.38 -1.62 -3.37
C SER A 49 5.65 -1.79 -4.87
N VAL A 50 6.67 -2.59 -5.23
CA VAL A 50 6.98 -2.89 -6.64
C VAL A 50 5.98 -3.88 -7.22
N TRP A 51 5.61 -4.91 -6.43
CA TRP A 51 4.64 -5.92 -6.83
C TRP A 51 3.23 -5.32 -6.99
N ASN A 52 2.81 -4.43 -6.09
CA ASN A 52 1.50 -3.79 -6.18
C ASN A 52 1.33 -2.99 -7.48
N ARG A 53 2.35 -2.25 -7.91
CA ARG A 53 2.24 -1.45 -9.15
C ARG A 53 2.05 -2.34 -10.38
N GLU A 54 2.90 -3.35 -10.55
CA GLU A 54 2.80 -4.27 -11.68
C GLU A 54 1.50 -5.07 -11.64
N LEU A 55 1.09 -5.53 -10.46
CA LEU A 55 -0.14 -6.30 -10.28
C LEU A 55 -1.40 -5.49 -10.59
N LEU A 56 -1.44 -4.21 -10.20
CA LEU A 56 -2.55 -3.30 -10.51
C LEU A 56 -2.57 -2.96 -12.00
N LEU A 57 -1.41 -2.75 -12.64
CA LEU A 57 -1.31 -2.56 -14.10
C LEU A 57 -1.64 -3.84 -14.89
N SER A 58 -1.53 -5.01 -14.27
CA SER A 58 -1.94 -6.29 -14.86
C SER A 58 -3.46 -6.47 -14.93
N VAL A 59 -4.24 -5.61 -14.26
CA VAL A 59 -5.68 -5.50 -14.51
C VAL A 59 -5.82 -4.91 -15.90
N GLY A 60 -6.01 -5.81 -16.87
CA GLY A 60 -6.17 -5.45 -18.27
C GLY A 60 -7.34 -4.49 -18.50
N PRO A 61 -7.53 -4.03 -19.76
CA PRO A 61 -8.62 -3.14 -20.05
C PRO A 61 -9.97 -3.82 -19.75
N LEU A 62 -10.90 -3.03 -19.25
CA LEU A 62 -12.27 -3.43 -18.94
C LEU A 62 -13.21 -2.84 -20.00
N ASP A 63 -13.95 -3.72 -20.66
CA ASP A 63 -14.98 -3.36 -21.63
C ASP A 63 -16.32 -3.19 -20.91
N PHE A 64 -16.99 -2.08 -21.20
CA PHE A 64 -18.31 -1.70 -20.70
C PHE A 64 -19.32 -1.69 -21.84
N SER A 65 -20.61 -1.70 -21.52
CA SER A 65 -21.67 -1.49 -22.52
C SER A 65 -21.56 -0.13 -23.23
N SER A 66 -20.95 0.84 -22.54
CA SER A 66 -20.81 2.24 -22.94
C SER A 66 -19.40 2.59 -23.43
N GLY A 67 -18.42 1.68 -23.44
CA GLY A 67 -17.03 2.07 -23.67
C GLY A 67 -15.99 1.05 -23.26
N LYS A 68 -14.74 1.47 -23.17
CA LYS A 68 -13.60 0.67 -22.71
C LYS A 68 -12.67 1.55 -21.90
N ALA A 69 -12.16 1.03 -20.79
CA ALA A 69 -11.14 1.73 -20.00
C ALA A 69 -9.98 0.82 -19.62
N GLU A 70 -8.86 1.44 -19.33
CA GLU A 70 -7.65 0.79 -18.84
C GLU A 70 -6.96 1.66 -17.80
N ILE A 71 -6.14 1.01 -16.98
CA ILE A 71 -5.28 1.69 -16.02
C ILE A 71 -4.06 2.18 -16.79
N ASP A 72 -3.88 3.50 -16.82
CA ASP A 72 -2.75 4.14 -17.48
C ASP A 72 -1.50 4.09 -16.61
N ASP A 73 -1.65 4.35 -15.31
CA ASP A 73 -0.53 4.38 -14.36
C ASP A 73 -1.00 4.29 -12.90
N VAL A 74 -0.08 4.03 -11.98
CA VAL A 74 -0.29 4.10 -10.53
C VAL A 74 0.36 5.37 -9.97
N THR A 75 -0.42 6.42 -9.74
CA THR A 75 0.13 7.71 -9.28
C THR A 75 0.50 7.70 -7.80
N LYS A 76 -0.23 6.95 -6.96
CA LYS A 76 0.05 6.79 -5.52
C LYS A 76 0.00 5.32 -5.15
N CYS A 77 1.02 4.85 -4.44
CA CYS A 77 1.04 3.53 -3.82
C CYS A 77 1.91 3.66 -2.58
N VAL A 78 1.27 3.91 -1.44
CA VAL A 78 1.93 4.22 -0.17
C VAL A 78 1.35 3.31 0.89
N GLY A 79 2.22 2.71 1.70
CA GLY A 79 1.80 1.79 2.74
C GLY A 79 2.92 0.86 3.12
N ASP A 80 2.60 -0.09 3.98
CA ASP A 80 3.53 -1.07 4.49
C ASP A 80 3.00 -2.50 4.30
N ALA A 81 3.94 -3.41 4.13
CA ALA A 81 3.69 -4.84 4.16
C ALA A 81 4.69 -5.46 5.13
N PHE A 82 4.20 -6.39 5.96
CA PHE A 82 5.01 -7.10 6.92
C PHE A 82 4.85 -8.60 6.77
N LEU A 83 5.97 -9.29 6.97
CA LEU A 83 6.07 -10.73 7.01
C LEU A 83 6.82 -11.12 8.27
N VAL A 84 6.10 -11.63 9.28
CA VAL A 84 6.69 -11.95 10.59
C VAL A 84 6.38 -13.38 10.98
N THR A 85 7.35 -14.05 11.59
CA THR A 85 7.19 -15.43 12.09
C THR A 85 7.22 -15.42 13.61
N VAL A 86 6.11 -15.80 14.24
CA VAL A 86 5.97 -15.86 15.70
C VAL A 86 5.72 -17.31 16.12
N ARG A 87 6.63 -17.90 16.92
CA ARG A 87 6.52 -19.31 17.39
C ARG A 87 6.28 -20.30 16.24
N ASN A 88 7.07 -20.20 15.17
CA ASN A 88 6.93 -20.99 13.95
C ASN A 88 5.57 -20.81 13.21
N LYS A 89 4.84 -19.73 13.49
CA LYS A 89 3.64 -19.33 12.74
C LYS A 89 3.93 -18.07 11.95
N LYS A 90 3.86 -18.19 10.64
CA LYS A 90 3.94 -17.05 9.71
C LYS A 90 2.69 -16.16 9.88
N ARG A 91 2.91 -14.85 9.86
CA ARG A 91 1.89 -13.81 9.84
C ARG A 91 2.27 -12.85 8.73
N VAL A 92 1.33 -12.61 7.85
CA VAL A 92 1.46 -11.64 6.78
C VAL A 92 0.36 -10.61 6.93
N GLY A 93 0.68 -9.37 6.63
CA GLY A 93 -0.29 -8.29 6.52
C GLY A 93 0.27 -7.19 5.64
N TYR A 94 -0.66 -6.39 5.12
CA TYR A 94 -0.34 -5.17 4.42
C TYR A 94 -1.47 -4.17 4.63
N THR A 95 -1.12 -2.89 4.53
CA THR A 95 -2.08 -1.79 4.45
C THR A 95 -1.52 -0.78 3.46
N TYR A 96 -2.29 -0.51 2.40
CA TYR A 96 -1.90 0.39 1.32
C TYR A 96 -2.99 1.41 1.00
N GLU A 97 -2.56 2.59 0.63
CA GLU A 97 -3.35 3.64 0.00
C GLU A 97 -2.90 3.73 -1.47
N LEU A 98 -3.87 3.66 -2.38
CA LEU A 98 -3.63 3.62 -3.82
C LEU A 98 -4.36 4.76 -4.53
N THR A 99 -3.69 5.39 -5.48
CA THR A 99 -4.32 6.26 -6.47
C THR A 99 -3.86 5.80 -7.84
N LEU A 100 -4.82 5.51 -8.70
CA LEU A 100 -4.63 4.96 -10.01
C LEU A 100 -5.11 5.98 -11.03
N LYS A 101 -4.36 6.15 -12.11
CA LYS A 101 -4.77 6.96 -13.24
C LYS A 101 -5.36 6.04 -14.30
N ILE A 102 -6.53 6.40 -14.79
CA ILE A 102 -7.24 5.65 -15.80
C ILE A 102 -7.40 6.48 -17.08
N LYS A 103 -7.43 5.78 -18.20
CA LYS A 103 -7.81 6.34 -19.49
C LYS A 103 -8.78 5.39 -20.15
N GLY A 104 -9.71 5.94 -20.91
CA GLY A 104 -10.63 5.11 -21.67
C GLY A 104 -11.40 5.92 -22.69
N GLU A 105 -12.22 5.20 -23.44
CA GLU A 105 -13.06 5.74 -24.49
C GLU A 105 -14.50 5.31 -24.22
N TRP A 106 -15.40 6.28 -24.10
CA TRP A 106 -16.82 6.04 -23.91
C TRP A 106 -17.61 6.53 -25.11
N HIS A 107 -18.58 5.71 -25.53
CA HIS A 107 -19.56 6.02 -26.55
C HIS A 107 -20.78 6.68 -25.89
N LEU A 108 -20.76 8.00 -25.81
CA LEU A 108 -21.82 8.80 -25.22
C LEU A 108 -22.62 9.49 -26.33
N ARG A 109 -23.94 9.27 -26.38
CA ARG A 109 -24.86 9.88 -27.36
C ARG A 109 -24.42 9.74 -28.83
N GLY A 110 -23.79 8.61 -29.16
CA GLY A 110 -23.33 8.33 -30.53
C GLY A 110 -21.96 8.92 -30.88
N GLU A 111 -21.29 9.61 -29.95
CA GLU A 111 -19.92 10.09 -30.12
C GLU A 111 -18.96 9.32 -29.21
N ARG A 112 -17.78 8.95 -29.71
CA ARG A 112 -16.70 8.39 -28.90
C ARG A 112 -15.90 9.52 -28.26
N LYS A 113 -15.89 9.56 -26.94
CA LYS A 113 -15.15 10.56 -26.16
C LYS A 113 -14.05 9.87 -25.36
N SER A 114 -12.84 10.41 -25.42
CA SER A 114 -11.78 10.02 -24.50
C SER A 114 -12.08 10.59 -23.12
N VAL A 115 -11.98 9.79 -22.08
CA VAL A 115 -12.16 10.22 -20.70
C VAL A 115 -10.91 9.84 -19.91
N LYS A 116 -10.39 10.81 -19.15
CA LYS A 116 -9.33 10.57 -18.17
C LYS A 116 -9.86 10.74 -16.76
N GLY A 117 -9.35 9.94 -15.85
CA GLY A 117 -9.75 9.99 -14.45
C GLY A 117 -8.71 9.41 -13.50
N HIS A 118 -9.03 9.50 -12.22
CA HIS A 118 -8.29 8.93 -11.13
C HIS A 118 -9.22 8.07 -10.28
N ILE A 119 -8.72 6.92 -9.85
CA ILE A 119 -9.38 6.03 -8.92
C ILE A 119 -8.57 6.06 -7.63
N ASP A 120 -9.15 6.59 -6.57
CA ASP A 120 -8.57 6.62 -5.24
C ASP A 120 -9.14 5.46 -4.41
N ILE A 121 -8.25 4.72 -3.78
CA ILE A 121 -8.57 3.62 -2.86
C ILE A 121 -7.85 3.98 -1.55
N PRO A 122 -8.57 4.58 -0.58
CA PRO A 122 -7.95 5.18 0.59
C PRO A 122 -7.30 4.15 1.52
N GLU A 123 -7.85 2.93 1.58
CA GLU A 123 -7.32 1.86 2.41
C GLU A 123 -7.57 0.49 1.78
N VAL A 124 -6.47 -0.27 1.65
CA VAL A 124 -6.43 -1.64 1.13
C VAL A 124 -5.63 -2.47 2.12
N SER A 125 -6.34 -3.28 2.91
CA SER A 125 -5.74 -4.09 3.97
C SER A 125 -5.91 -5.58 3.73
N PHE A 126 -4.94 -6.36 4.20
CA PHE A 126 -4.95 -7.81 4.08
C PHE A 126 -6.17 -8.42 4.76
N GLY A 127 -6.98 -9.17 4.01
CA GLY A 127 -8.19 -9.83 4.49
C GLY A 127 -9.43 -8.93 4.56
N GLU A 128 -9.32 -7.65 4.21
CA GLU A 128 -10.43 -6.67 4.24
C GLU A 128 -10.87 -6.25 2.82
N LEU A 129 -10.66 -7.11 1.83
CA LEU A 129 -10.97 -6.82 0.42
C LEU A 129 -12.48 -6.68 0.14
N ASN A 130 -13.36 -7.21 1.01
CA ASN A 130 -14.81 -7.15 0.84
C ASN A 130 -15.38 -5.74 1.08
N ASP A 131 -14.78 -5.00 2.00
CA ASP A 131 -15.19 -3.65 2.40
C ASP A 131 -14.39 -2.56 1.68
N LEU A 132 -13.58 -2.94 0.69
CA LEU A 132 -12.72 -2.05 -0.08
C LEU A 132 -13.56 -0.93 -0.71
N GLN A 133 -13.25 0.30 -0.30
CA GLN A 133 -13.88 1.52 -0.78
C GLN A 133 -13.10 2.11 -1.95
N MET A 134 -13.81 2.64 -2.93
CA MET A 134 -13.21 3.23 -4.12
C MET A 134 -13.93 4.54 -4.47
N GLU A 135 -13.14 5.57 -4.70
CA GLU A 135 -13.60 6.87 -5.16
C GLU A 135 -13.08 7.15 -6.57
N VAL A 136 -13.98 7.58 -7.45
CA VAL A 136 -13.66 7.86 -8.86
C VAL A 136 -13.74 9.36 -9.09
N LYS A 137 -12.65 9.95 -9.56
CA LYS A 137 -12.53 11.37 -9.90
C LYS A 137 -12.27 11.53 -11.39
N LEU A 138 -13.15 12.21 -12.10
CA LEU A 138 -12.96 12.48 -13.54
C LEU A 138 -12.11 13.75 -13.71
N SER A 139 -11.18 13.77 -14.66
CA SER A 139 -10.35 14.96 -14.92
C SER A 139 -11.08 16.02 -15.75
N GLU A 140 -12.03 15.59 -16.60
CA GLU A 140 -12.73 16.41 -17.59
C GLU A 140 -14.17 16.74 -17.14
N GLU A 141 -14.32 17.19 -15.90
CA GLU A 141 -15.64 17.44 -15.31
C GLU A 141 -16.47 18.53 -16.04
N LYS A 142 -15.88 19.38 -16.86
CA LYS A 142 -16.64 20.47 -17.52
C LYS A 142 -17.19 20.09 -18.90
N ASP A 143 -16.69 19.00 -19.48
CA ASP A 143 -16.97 18.60 -20.86
C ASP A 143 -18.10 17.56 -20.98
N PHE A 144 -18.57 17.04 -19.84
CA PHE A 144 -19.60 16.01 -19.77
C PHE A 144 -20.84 16.46 -19.02
N LEU A 145 -22.00 16.05 -19.53
CA LEU A 145 -23.28 16.19 -18.83
C LEU A 145 -23.29 15.34 -17.57
N GLN A 146 -24.00 15.79 -16.53
CA GLN A 146 -24.01 15.13 -15.23
C GLN A 146 -24.44 13.66 -15.32
N GLN A 147 -25.39 13.33 -16.21
CA GLN A 147 -25.81 11.95 -16.46
C GLN A 147 -24.68 11.08 -17.05
N ASP A 148 -23.92 11.64 -18.00
CA ASP A 148 -22.81 10.91 -18.65
C ASP A 148 -21.68 10.65 -17.63
N LYS A 149 -21.40 11.63 -16.76
CA LYS A 149 -20.46 11.46 -15.65
C LYS A 149 -20.89 10.34 -14.70
N LEU A 150 -22.16 10.31 -14.32
CA LEU A 150 -22.68 9.27 -13.42
C LEU A 150 -22.55 7.89 -14.06
N GLN A 151 -22.81 7.77 -15.37
CA GLN A 151 -22.58 6.52 -16.10
C GLN A 151 -21.11 6.11 -16.06
N ILE A 152 -20.18 7.01 -16.42
CA ILE A 152 -18.74 6.73 -16.39
C ILE A 152 -18.30 6.31 -14.98
N ILE A 153 -18.77 7.00 -13.93
CA ILE A 153 -18.43 6.66 -12.54
C ILE A 153 -18.95 5.26 -12.17
N GLN A 154 -20.16 4.91 -12.60
CA GLN A 154 -20.71 3.56 -12.36
C GLN A 154 -19.92 2.49 -13.10
N ASP A 155 -19.56 2.73 -14.35
CA ASP A 155 -18.74 1.81 -15.14
C ASP A 155 -17.37 1.62 -14.50
N LEU A 156 -16.73 2.71 -14.07
CA LEU A 156 -15.43 2.65 -13.42
C LEU A 156 -15.46 1.95 -12.05
N LYS A 157 -16.58 2.01 -11.33
CA LYS A 157 -16.77 1.21 -10.11
C LYS A 157 -16.76 -0.30 -10.39
N LEU A 158 -17.00 -0.75 -11.62
CA LEU A 158 -16.87 -2.16 -11.97
C LEU A 158 -15.43 -2.65 -11.93
N PHE A 159 -14.42 -1.75 -12.01
CA PHE A 159 -13.02 -2.13 -11.78
C PHE A 159 -12.77 -2.65 -10.37
N LEU A 160 -13.63 -2.33 -9.41
CA LEU A 160 -13.52 -2.83 -8.05
C LEU A 160 -13.45 -4.36 -8.00
N GLN A 161 -14.21 -5.05 -8.86
CA GLN A 161 -14.21 -6.50 -8.92
C GLN A 161 -12.86 -7.09 -9.35
N PRO A 162 -12.30 -6.76 -10.54
CA PRO A 162 -11.00 -7.28 -10.95
C PRO A 162 -9.86 -6.83 -10.02
N PHE A 163 -9.97 -5.64 -9.39
CA PHE A 163 -9.02 -5.26 -8.34
C PHE A 163 -9.05 -6.20 -7.14
N ARG A 164 -10.25 -6.53 -6.64
CA ARG A 164 -10.42 -7.48 -5.53
C ARG A 164 -9.88 -8.85 -5.91
N GLU A 165 -10.14 -9.35 -7.11
CA GLU A 165 -9.64 -10.64 -7.58
C GLU A 165 -8.10 -10.66 -7.63
N LYS A 166 -7.48 -9.61 -8.17
CA LYS A 166 -6.02 -9.49 -8.23
C LYS A 166 -5.38 -9.38 -6.86
N LEU A 167 -5.94 -8.54 -5.97
CA LEU A 167 -5.47 -8.41 -4.60
C LEU A 167 -5.66 -9.73 -3.82
N PHE A 168 -6.75 -10.44 -4.05
CA PHE A 168 -6.99 -11.74 -3.42
C PHE A 168 -5.95 -12.78 -3.86
N GLN A 169 -5.60 -12.83 -5.15
CA GLN A 169 -4.53 -13.72 -5.62
C GLN A 169 -3.19 -13.38 -4.94
N PHE A 170 -2.86 -12.09 -4.86
CA PHE A 170 -1.68 -11.62 -4.16
C PHE A 170 -1.65 -12.04 -2.68
N GLU A 171 -2.79 -11.98 -1.98
CA GLU A 171 -2.90 -12.46 -0.60
C GLU A 171 -2.62 -13.96 -0.47
N GLN A 172 -3.00 -14.77 -1.45
CA GLN A 172 -2.69 -16.21 -1.45
C GLN A 172 -1.19 -16.45 -1.68
N GLU A 173 -0.58 -15.74 -2.62
CA GLU A 173 0.87 -15.82 -2.86
C GLU A 173 1.67 -15.42 -1.62
N LEU A 174 1.21 -14.38 -0.91
CA LEU A 174 1.82 -13.95 0.35
C LEU A 174 1.70 -14.98 1.47
N LYS A 175 0.64 -15.79 1.49
CA LYS A 175 0.47 -16.89 2.45
C LYS A 175 1.37 -18.08 2.13
N ASP A 176 1.60 -18.37 0.85
CA ASP A 176 2.37 -19.53 0.38
C ASP A 176 3.89 -19.38 0.53
N LYS A 177 4.41 -18.14 0.45
CA LYS A 177 5.84 -17.86 0.69
C LYS A 177 6.27 -18.02 2.16
#